data_AF-A0A940VGA0-F1
#
_entry.id   AF-A0A940VGA0-F1
#
_cell.length_a   1.000
_cell.length_b   1.000
_cell.length_c   1.000
_cell.angle_alpha   90.00
_cell.angle_beta   90.00
_cell.angle_gamma   90.00
#
_symmetry.space_group_name_H-M   'P 1'
#
loop_
_entity.id
_entity.type
_entity.pdbx_description
1 polymer ?
#
loop_
_entity_poly.entity_id
_entity_poly.type
_entity_poly.pdbx_seq_one_letter_code
_entity_poly.pdbx_strand_id
1 'polypeptide(L)' 'MTPSTSEARIPPPRALVLCIDDDPLVLHFYEDFLGASGYQTLTATDGLLG' A
#
# COMPACT_ATOMS: atom_id res chain seq x y z
N MET A 1 16.41 -10.64 22.72
CA MET A 1 15.36 -9.60 22.66
C MET A 1 15.40 -9.06 21.24
N THR A 2 14.34 -9.07 20.42
CA THR A 2 12.89 -8.95 20.67
C THR A 2 12.09 -9.73 19.61
N PRO A 3 10.84 -10.13 19.90
CA PRO A 3 9.92 -10.56 18.87
C PRO A 3 9.38 -9.31 18.15
N SER A 4 9.23 -9.37 16.84
CA SER A 4 8.25 -8.52 16.16
C SER A 4 7.52 -9.38 15.15
N THR A 5 6.76 -10.32 15.69
CA THR A 5 5.61 -10.85 14.96
C THR A 5 4.66 -9.67 14.84
N SER A 6 4.61 -9.07 13.65
CA SER A 6 3.56 -8.11 13.29
C SER A 6 2.23 -8.84 13.51
N GLU A 7 1.56 -8.56 14.62
CA GLU A 7 0.19 -9.00 14.82
C GLU A 7 -0.63 -8.42 13.67
N ALA A 8 -1.38 -9.26 12.98
CA ALA A 8 -2.27 -8.83 11.90
C ALA A 8 -3.34 -7.90 12.50
N ARG A 9 -3.06 -6.60 12.44
CA ARG A 9 -4.01 -5.57 12.85
C ARG A 9 -5.08 -5.51 11.78
N ILE A 10 -6.34 -5.72 12.16
CA ILE A 10 -7.46 -5.52 11.24
C ILE A 10 -7.38 -4.08 10.74
N PRO A 11 -7.25 -3.84 9.43
CA PRO A 11 -7.17 -2.49 8.91
C PRO A 11 -8.43 -1.71 9.30
N PRO A 12 -8.30 -0.45 9.76
CA PRO A 12 -9.47 0.38 9.98
C PRO A 12 -10.25 0.55 8.67
N PRO A 13 -11.57 0.83 8.73
CA PRO A 13 -12.33 1.18 7.53
C PRO A 13 -11.63 2.30 6.76
N ARG A 14 -11.37 2.10 5.47
CA ARG A 14 -10.59 3.00 4.59
C ARG A 14 -9.13 3.18 5.00
N ALA A 15 -8.46 2.10 5.41
CA ALA A 15 -7.02 2.12 5.61
C ALA A 15 -6.28 2.64 4.36
N LEU A 16 -5.21 3.38 4.61
CA LEU A 16 -4.34 3.95 3.58
C LEU A 16 -3.22 2.98 3.23
N VAL A 17 -3.02 2.71 1.95
CA VAL A 17 -1.96 1.84 1.41
C VAL A 17 -1.04 2.67 0.51
N LEU A 18 0.27 2.61 0.77
CA LEU A 18 1.29 3.14 -0.14
C LEU A 18 1.71 2.03 -1.11
N CYS A 19 1.46 2.25 -2.40
CA CYS A 19 1.89 1.37 -3.48
C CYS A 19 3.15 1.94 -4.12
N ILE A 20 4.22 1.16 -4.21
CA ILE A 20 5.48 1.56 -4.82
C ILE A 20 5.81 0.54 -5.90
N ASP A 21 5.91 1.00 -7.13
CA ASP A 21 6.25 0.20 -8.30
C ASP A 21 6.75 1.15 -9.39
N ASP A 22 7.76 0.75 -10.17
CA ASP A 22 8.35 1.58 -11.21
C ASP A 22 7.51 1.65 -12.49
N ASP A 23 6.52 0.75 -12.66
CA ASP A 23 5.57 0.76 -13.76
C ASP A 23 4.25 1.50 -13.39
N PRO A 24 3.96 2.66 -14.01
CA PRO A 24 2.71 3.40 -13.77
C PRO A 24 1.44 2.60 -14.08
N LEU A 25 1.50 1.64 -15.01
CA LEU A 25 0.34 0.81 -15.34
C LEU A 25 0.03 -0.16 -14.20
N VAL A 26 1.06 -0.71 -13.54
CA VAL A 26 0.91 -1.56 -12.36
C VAL A 26 0.31 -0.77 -11.19
N LEU A 27 0.79 0.46 -10.97
CA LEU A 27 0.22 1.35 -9.95
C LEU A 27 -1.27 1.64 -10.20
N HIS A 28 -1.66 1.88 -11.46
CA HIS A 28 -3.06 2.09 -11.82
C HIS A 28 -3.93 0.85 -11.50
N PHE A 29 -3.44 -0.36 -11.80
CA PHE A 29 -4.15 -1.59 -11.43
C PHE A 29 -4.34 -1.73 -9.91
N TYR A 30 -3.37 -1.30 -9.11
CA TYR A 30 -3.49 -1.34 -7.65
C TYR A 30 -4.51 -0.34 -7.12
N GLU A 31 -4.57 0.87 -7.67
CA GLU A 31 -5.59 1.86 -7.30
C GLU A 31 -7.00 1.32 -7.54
N ASP A 32 -7.24 0.72 -8.71
CA ASP A 32 -8.54 0.13 -9.04
C ASP A 32 -8.89 -1.06 -8.14
N PHE A 33 -7.96 -2.01 -7.98
CA PHE A 33 -8.18 -3.23 -7.22
C PHE A 33 -8.38 -2.97 -5.72
N LEU A 34 -7.53 -2.13 -5.13
CA LEU A 34 -7.59 -1.80 -3.70
C LEU A 34 -8.73 -0.83 -3.41
N GLY A 35 -9.00 0.13 -4.32
CA GLY A 35 -10.13 1.03 -4.23
C GLY A 35 -11.47 0.28 -4.23
N ALA A 36 -11.63 -0.71 -5.12
CA ALA A 36 -12.79 -1.61 -5.12
C ALA A 36 -12.96 -2.40 -3.82
N SER A 37 -11.84 -2.64 -3.10
CA SER A 37 -11.82 -3.31 -1.80
C SER A 37 -11.99 -2.36 -0.60
N GLY A 38 -12.20 -1.06 -0.85
CA GLY A 38 -12.49 -0.04 0.16
C GLY A 38 -11.27 0.62 0.80
N TYR A 39 -10.07 0.42 0.25
CA TYR A 39 -8.85 1.08 0.70
C TYR A 39 -8.69 2.46 0.05
N GLN A 40 -7.88 3.30 0.69
CA GLN A 40 -7.31 4.49 0.06
C GLN A 40 -5.90 4.17 -0.40
N THR A 41 -5.47 4.73 -1.53
CA THR A 41 -4.14 4.48 -2.09
C THR A 41 -3.36 5.78 -2.22
N LEU A 42 -2.05 5.69 -1.96
CA LEU A 42 -1.03 6.63 -2.45
C LEU A 42 -0.08 5.83 -3.32
N THR A 43 0.42 6.46 -4.38
CA THR A 43 1.34 5.84 -5.32
C THR A 43 2.66 6.59 -5.35
N ALA A 44 3.75 5.86 -5.52
CA ALA A 44 5.08 6.41 -5.78
C ALA A 44 5.78 5.53 -6.82
N THR A 45 6.47 6.15 -7.79
CA THR A 45 7.24 5.43 -8.81
C THR A 45 8.66 5.11 -8.37
N ASP A 46 9.09 5.69 -7.25
CA ASP A 46 10.44 5.59 -6.72
C ASP A 46 10.47 5.75 -5.19
N GLY A 47 11.62 5.40 -4.61
CA GLY A 47 11.93 5.65 -3.20
C GLY A 47 12.81 6.89 -3.03
N LEU A 48 12.94 7.35 -1.78
CA LEU A 48 13.88 8.42 -1.47
C LEU A 48 15.33 7.94 -1.70
N LEU A 49 16.13 8.73 -2.41
CA LEU A 49 17.58 8.55 -2.49
C LEU A 49 18.18 8.94 -1.13
N GLY A 50 18.88 7.99 -0.50
CA GLY A 50 19.52 8.15 0.81
C GLY A 50 20.76 9.04 0.81
#